data_AF-A0A4V2LVX0-F1
#
_entry.id   AF-A0A4V2LVX0-F1
#
_cell.length_a   1.000
_cell.length_b   1.000
_cell.length_c   1.000
_cell.angle_alpha   90.00
_cell.angle_beta   90.00
_cell.angle_gamma   90.00
#
_symmetry.space_group_name_H-M   'P 1'
#
loop_
_entity.id
_entity.type
_entity.pdbx_description
1 polymer ?
#
loop_
_entity_poly.entity_id
_entity_poly.type
_entity_poly.pdbx_seq_one_letter_code
_entity_poly.pdbx_strand_id
1 'polypeptide(L)'
;PQLELINAGSLLTQGTLDITAGSVNNTGTWQGNNILLAAQSLDNRGAIQSAGALNLQLAGDLTSAAGSKITAMGTAALKALSLTNSGQWAAKNLTLSAGSLSNGGVISGSDGLTATLSGAFTQQAGGQLAGNGALNLTAQRVDNAGNIQGGGVTVSADTLTNNAGAQLVSGQGLTLTTPQLLNYGLIQGAGDTRITAATQARNEGKLLSGGTLTLTAPQYSGAGWLQATDLILKAANNAATGTLL
;
A
#
# COMPACT_ATOMS: atom_id res chain seq x y z
N PRO A 1 -0.10 9.58 -34.87
CA PRO A 1 -0.24 10.50 -33.71
C PRO A 1 -0.78 9.75 -32.49
N GLN A 2 -0.09 9.85 -31.34
CA GLN A 2 -0.66 9.38 -30.08
C GLN A 2 -1.82 10.31 -29.73
N LEU A 3 -3.01 9.78 -29.44
CA LEU A 3 -4.16 10.60 -29.05
C LEU A 3 -3.87 11.27 -27.71
N GLU A 4 -4.10 12.57 -27.58
CA GLU A 4 -3.95 13.27 -26.31
C GLU A 4 -5.32 13.77 -25.83
N LEU A 5 -5.65 13.51 -24.57
CA LEU A 5 -6.83 14.05 -23.91
C LEU A 5 -6.40 15.08 -22.86
N ILE A 6 -6.78 16.33 -23.06
CA ILE A 6 -6.61 17.40 -22.07
C ILE A 6 -8.00 17.76 -21.55
N ASN A 7 -8.25 17.49 -20.26
CA ASN A 7 -9.46 17.91 -19.59
C ASN A 7 -9.17 18.96 -18.52
N ALA A 8 -9.60 20.20 -18.79
CA ALA A 8 -9.65 21.29 -17.81
C ALA A 8 -11.08 21.63 -17.35
N GLY A 9 -12.08 20.94 -17.91
CA GLY A 9 -13.51 21.17 -17.66
C GLY A 9 -14.15 20.01 -16.89
N SER A 10 -15.38 19.65 -17.27
CA SER A 10 -16.08 18.51 -16.68
C SER A 10 -16.50 17.51 -17.76
N LEU A 11 -16.14 16.24 -17.56
CA LEU A 11 -16.68 15.11 -18.32
C LEU A 11 -17.70 14.41 -17.43
N LEU A 12 -18.98 14.50 -17.78
CA LEU A 12 -20.10 14.03 -16.95
C LEU A 12 -20.95 13.03 -17.74
N THR A 13 -21.26 11.89 -17.12
CA THR A 13 -22.23 10.91 -17.64
C THR A 13 -22.93 10.21 -16.48
N GLN A 14 -24.19 9.82 -16.67
CA GLN A 14 -24.89 8.94 -15.72
C GLN A 14 -24.55 7.45 -15.94
N GLY A 15 -23.90 7.12 -17.07
CA GLY A 15 -23.52 5.76 -17.44
C GLY A 15 -22.02 5.52 -17.29
N THR A 16 -21.44 4.86 -18.28
CA THR A 16 -20.00 4.62 -18.35
C THR A 16 -19.33 5.75 -19.13
N LEU A 17 -18.29 6.35 -18.55
CA LEU A 17 -17.32 7.17 -19.27
C LEU A 17 -16.21 6.24 -19.76
N ASP A 18 -16.17 5.97 -21.06
CA ASP A 18 -15.19 5.07 -21.70
C ASP A 18 -14.23 5.90 -22.57
N ILE A 19 -12.95 5.90 -22.20
CA ILE A 19 -11.92 6.72 -22.82
C ILE A 19 -10.75 5.84 -23.27
N THR A 20 -10.36 5.98 -24.53
CA THR A 20 -9.09 5.47 -25.05
C THR A 20 -8.23 6.64 -25.51
N ALA A 21 -7.01 6.74 -24.98
CA ALA A 21 -6.09 7.82 -25.30
C ALA A 21 -4.63 7.34 -25.29
N GLY A 22 -3.72 8.18 -25.79
CA GLY A 22 -2.28 8.08 -25.55
C GLY A 22 -1.93 8.68 -24.19
N SER A 23 -1.78 10.00 -24.13
CA SER A 23 -1.60 10.72 -22.86
C SER A 23 -2.93 11.32 -22.40
N VAL A 24 -3.11 11.39 -21.08
CA VAL A 24 -4.22 12.10 -20.45
C VAL A 24 -3.67 13.11 -19.46
N ASN A 25 -4.08 14.37 -19.61
CA ASN A 25 -3.89 15.41 -18.61
C ASN A 25 -5.26 15.84 -18.07
N ASN A 26 -5.50 15.59 -16.79
CA ASN A 26 -6.75 15.97 -16.14
C ASN A 26 -6.50 17.01 -15.05
N THR A 27 -6.85 18.26 -15.31
CA THR A 27 -6.96 19.33 -14.29
C THR A 27 -8.40 19.60 -13.88
N GLY A 28 -9.37 19.07 -14.65
CA GLY A 28 -10.81 19.20 -14.42
C GLY A 28 -11.43 18.04 -13.63
N THR A 29 -12.71 17.75 -13.89
CA THR A 29 -13.46 16.68 -13.23
C THR A 29 -13.97 15.63 -14.21
N TRP A 30 -13.86 14.35 -13.85
CA TRP A 30 -14.54 13.24 -14.50
C TRP A 30 -15.54 12.63 -13.53
N GLN A 31 -16.79 12.49 -13.98
CA GLN A 31 -17.89 11.93 -13.19
C GLN A 31 -18.70 10.97 -14.05
N GLY A 32 -18.82 9.73 -13.57
CA GLY A 32 -19.55 8.65 -14.24
C GLY A 32 -20.17 7.70 -13.22
N ASN A 33 -21.16 6.90 -13.63
CA ASN A 33 -21.48 5.70 -12.86
C ASN A 33 -20.28 4.73 -12.92
N ASN A 34 -19.75 4.49 -14.12
CA ASN A 34 -18.48 3.78 -14.28
C ASN A 34 -17.48 4.66 -15.04
N ILE A 35 -16.19 4.48 -14.79
CA ILE A 35 -15.12 5.11 -15.55
C ILE A 35 -14.16 4.04 -16.02
N LEU A 36 -13.96 3.94 -17.33
CA LEU A 36 -12.99 3.07 -17.99
C LEU A 36 -11.99 3.96 -18.73
N LEU A 37 -10.70 3.76 -18.46
CA LEU A 37 -9.61 4.41 -19.18
C LEU A 37 -8.62 3.36 -19.66
N ALA A 38 -8.38 3.34 -20.97
CA ALA A 38 -7.23 2.68 -21.57
C ALA A 38 -6.29 3.75 -22.13
N ALA A 39 -5.08 3.88 -21.57
CA ALA A 39 -4.12 4.87 -22.06
C ALA A 39 -2.66 4.46 -21.91
N GLN A 40 -1.75 5.26 -22.48
CA GLN A 40 -0.32 5.14 -22.18
C GLN A 40 -0.02 5.75 -20.80
N SER A 41 -0.52 6.94 -20.51
CA SER A 41 -0.24 7.62 -19.24
C SER A 41 -1.36 8.55 -18.81
N LEU A 42 -1.39 8.86 -17.50
CA LEU A 42 -2.33 9.80 -16.90
C LEU A 42 -1.60 10.69 -15.88
N ASP A 43 -1.60 12.01 -16.11
CA ASP A 43 -1.31 13.05 -15.12
C ASP A 43 -2.65 13.59 -14.59
N ASN A 44 -3.00 13.23 -13.36
CA ASN A 44 -4.20 13.67 -12.68
C ASN A 44 -3.86 14.77 -11.65
N ARG A 45 -4.35 15.97 -11.92
CA ARG A 45 -4.29 17.14 -11.03
C ARG A 45 -5.66 17.61 -10.57
N GLY A 46 -6.72 17.09 -11.19
CA GLY A 46 -8.11 17.33 -10.84
C GLY A 46 -8.74 16.15 -10.11
N ALA A 47 -9.99 15.82 -10.46
CA ALA A 47 -10.75 14.75 -9.83
C ALA A 47 -11.29 13.75 -10.84
N ILE A 48 -11.13 12.46 -10.57
CA ILE A 48 -11.76 11.35 -11.29
C ILE A 48 -12.60 10.59 -10.28
N GLN A 49 -13.93 10.58 -10.45
CA GLN A 49 -14.87 10.09 -9.44
C GLN A 49 -15.95 9.22 -10.09
N SER A 50 -16.09 7.99 -9.61
CA SER A 50 -17.16 7.07 -10.06
C SER A 50 -18.10 6.67 -8.93
N ALA A 51 -19.39 6.51 -9.24
CA ALA A 51 -20.38 5.97 -8.29
C ALA A 51 -20.35 4.43 -8.20
N GLY A 52 -19.86 3.77 -9.24
CA GLY A 52 -19.73 2.32 -9.38
C GLY A 52 -18.27 1.92 -9.54
N ALA A 53 -17.92 1.38 -10.71
CA ALA A 53 -16.59 0.86 -10.99
C ALA A 53 -15.67 1.91 -11.65
N LEU A 54 -14.40 1.93 -11.22
CA LEU A 54 -13.33 2.69 -11.85
C LEU A 54 -12.21 1.75 -12.28
N ASN A 55 -11.88 1.75 -13.57
CA ASN A 55 -10.81 0.91 -14.12
C ASN A 55 -9.87 1.77 -14.97
N LEU A 56 -8.64 1.98 -14.49
CA LEU A 56 -7.59 2.67 -15.23
C LEU A 56 -6.54 1.64 -15.65
N GLN A 57 -6.43 1.40 -16.95
CA GLN A 57 -5.45 0.51 -17.56
C GLN A 57 -4.44 1.34 -18.32
N LEU A 58 -3.27 1.50 -17.72
CA LEU A 58 -2.18 2.32 -18.24
C LEU A 58 -0.99 1.44 -18.61
N ALA A 59 -0.45 1.64 -19.81
CA ALA A 59 0.77 0.94 -20.25
C ALA A 59 2.05 1.56 -19.65
N GLY A 60 1.99 2.83 -19.26
CA GLY A 60 3.04 3.62 -18.62
C GLY A 60 2.56 4.14 -17.27
N ASP A 61 2.74 5.44 -17.01
CA ASP A 61 2.65 5.96 -15.65
C ASP A 61 1.29 6.56 -15.29
N LEU A 62 0.92 6.39 -14.02
CA LEU A 62 -0.11 7.18 -13.34
C LEU A 62 0.57 8.13 -12.36
N THR A 63 0.45 9.43 -12.60
CA THR A 63 0.85 10.46 -11.64
C THR A 63 -0.38 11.18 -11.10
N SER A 64 -0.51 11.26 -9.78
CA SER A 64 -1.54 12.05 -9.11
C SER A 64 -0.90 13.13 -8.24
N ALA A 65 -1.17 14.39 -8.58
CA ALA A 65 -0.60 15.53 -7.88
C ALA A 65 -1.28 15.79 -6.52
N ALA A 66 -0.67 16.63 -5.69
CA ALA A 66 -1.28 17.09 -4.45
C ALA A 66 -2.66 17.73 -4.70
N GLY A 67 -3.63 17.42 -3.83
CA GLY A 67 -5.01 17.90 -3.96
C GLY A 67 -5.87 17.15 -4.99
N SER A 68 -5.26 16.32 -5.85
CA SER A 68 -5.99 15.51 -6.83
C SER A 68 -6.73 14.34 -6.19
N LYS A 69 -7.76 13.83 -6.88
CA LYS A 69 -8.58 12.70 -6.43
C LYS A 69 -8.76 11.66 -7.51
N ILE A 70 -8.65 10.39 -7.13
CA ILE A 70 -9.13 9.24 -7.91
C ILE A 70 -9.99 8.40 -6.95
N THR A 71 -11.31 8.44 -7.11
CA THR A 71 -12.22 7.80 -6.15
C THR A 71 -13.32 6.99 -6.82
N ALA A 72 -13.72 5.91 -6.17
CA ALA A 72 -14.88 5.10 -6.56
C ALA A 72 -15.72 4.77 -5.33
N MET A 73 -17.04 4.92 -5.41
CA MET A 73 -17.92 4.44 -4.34
C MET A 73 -18.06 2.90 -4.38
N GLY A 74 -17.77 2.27 -5.52
CA GLY A 74 -17.64 0.82 -5.68
C GLY A 74 -16.18 0.36 -5.73
N THR A 75 -15.87 -0.48 -6.71
CA THR A 75 -14.53 -1.05 -6.88
C THR A 75 -13.65 -0.15 -7.74
N ALA A 76 -12.37 0.00 -7.40
CA ALA A 76 -11.39 0.62 -8.26
C ALA A 76 -10.22 -0.33 -8.56
N ALA A 77 -9.82 -0.40 -9.83
CA ALA A 77 -8.62 -1.10 -10.28
C ALA A 77 -7.71 -0.11 -11.02
N LEU A 78 -6.50 0.10 -10.49
CA LEU A 78 -5.49 0.96 -11.10
C LEU A 78 -4.31 0.09 -11.53
N LYS A 79 -4.10 -0.03 -12.84
CA LYS A 79 -2.99 -0.76 -13.43
C LYS A 79 -2.09 0.19 -14.21
N ALA A 80 -0.79 0.16 -13.93
CA ALA A 80 0.21 1.02 -14.57
C ALA A 80 1.58 0.34 -14.59
N LEU A 81 2.55 0.89 -15.33
CA LEU A 81 3.96 0.55 -15.15
C LEU A 81 4.48 1.11 -13.81
N SER A 82 4.20 2.39 -13.53
CA SER A 82 4.49 3.03 -12.26
C SER A 82 3.29 3.82 -11.74
N LEU A 83 3.12 3.81 -10.42
CA LEU A 83 2.08 4.54 -9.71
C LEU A 83 2.76 5.57 -8.80
N THR A 84 2.44 6.85 -8.97
CA THR A 84 2.87 7.92 -8.08
C THR A 84 1.67 8.68 -7.54
N ASN A 85 1.49 8.67 -6.21
CA ASN A 85 0.38 9.34 -5.56
C ASN A 85 0.87 10.39 -4.55
N SER A 86 0.52 11.65 -4.79
CA SER A 86 0.58 12.75 -3.81
C SER A 86 -0.81 13.28 -3.45
N GLY A 87 -1.87 12.71 -4.04
CA GLY A 87 -3.27 13.09 -3.82
C GLY A 87 -4.02 12.04 -2.98
N GLN A 88 -5.30 11.84 -3.30
CA GLN A 88 -6.16 10.87 -2.64
C GLN A 88 -6.67 9.80 -3.62
N TRP A 89 -6.34 8.54 -3.35
CA TRP A 89 -6.95 7.38 -3.99
C TRP A 89 -7.83 6.64 -3.00
N ALA A 90 -9.11 6.46 -3.32
CA ALA A 90 -10.06 5.82 -2.40
C ALA A 90 -11.09 4.97 -3.15
N ALA A 91 -11.35 3.76 -2.65
CA ALA A 91 -12.48 2.98 -3.12
C ALA A 91 -13.08 2.10 -2.02
N LYS A 92 -14.22 1.46 -2.30
CA LYS A 92 -14.73 0.41 -1.40
C LYS A 92 -13.77 -0.78 -1.39
N ASN A 93 -13.45 -1.30 -2.56
CA ASN A 93 -12.36 -2.25 -2.77
C ASN A 93 -11.38 -1.64 -3.78
N LEU A 94 -10.12 -1.48 -3.39
CA LEU A 94 -9.09 -0.89 -4.23
C LEU A 94 -8.04 -1.95 -4.58
N THR A 95 -7.79 -2.12 -5.88
CA THR A 95 -6.75 -2.99 -6.41
C THR A 95 -5.72 -2.16 -7.16
N LEU A 96 -4.45 -2.30 -6.80
CA LEU A 96 -3.31 -1.65 -7.43
C LEU A 96 -2.40 -2.72 -8.05
N SER A 97 -2.06 -2.57 -9.32
CA SER A 97 -1.15 -3.48 -10.03
C SER A 97 -0.11 -2.67 -10.79
N ALA A 98 1.17 -2.77 -10.43
CA ALA A 98 2.21 -2.04 -11.13
C ALA A 98 3.61 -2.65 -11.02
N GLY A 99 4.57 -2.07 -11.72
CA GLY A 99 5.99 -2.30 -11.47
C GLY A 99 6.43 -1.68 -10.14
N SER A 100 6.03 -0.44 -9.88
CA SER A 100 6.34 0.26 -8.63
C SER A 100 5.21 1.17 -8.17
N LEU A 101 5.21 1.48 -6.88
CA LEU A 101 4.29 2.42 -6.26
C LEU A 101 5.04 3.32 -5.28
N SER A 102 4.98 4.63 -5.50
CA SER A 102 5.42 5.67 -4.55
C SER A 102 4.21 6.42 -4.03
N ASN A 103 3.98 6.36 -2.73
CA ASN A 103 2.87 7.03 -2.08
C ASN A 103 3.38 8.10 -1.11
N GLY A 104 3.11 9.37 -1.43
CA GLY A 104 3.22 10.50 -0.51
C GLY A 104 1.88 11.11 -0.11
N GLY A 105 0.77 10.62 -0.69
CA GLY A 105 -0.59 11.02 -0.35
C GLY A 105 -1.34 9.94 0.44
N VAL A 106 -2.65 9.86 0.23
CA VAL A 106 -3.53 8.89 0.90
C VAL A 106 -4.03 7.87 -0.11
N ILE A 107 -3.84 6.59 0.19
CA ILE A 107 -4.44 5.47 -0.53
C ILE A 107 -5.31 4.69 0.45
N SER A 108 -6.58 4.49 0.12
CA SER A 108 -7.52 3.83 1.02
C SER A 108 -8.51 2.88 0.33
N GLY A 109 -8.81 1.78 1.03
CA GLY A 109 -9.88 0.83 0.70
C GLY A 109 -10.75 0.61 1.92
N SER A 110 -12.06 0.90 1.85
CA SER A 110 -12.94 0.78 3.03
C SER A 110 -13.19 -0.67 3.44
N ASP A 111 -13.36 -1.55 2.46
CA ASP A 111 -13.61 -2.98 2.68
C ASP A 111 -12.34 -3.79 2.43
N GLY A 112 -11.51 -3.35 1.48
CA GLY A 112 -10.27 -4.02 1.17
C GLY A 112 -9.34 -3.21 0.27
N LEU A 113 -8.05 -3.46 0.43
CA LEU A 113 -6.99 -2.88 -0.38
C LEU A 113 -5.99 -3.98 -0.72
N THR A 114 -5.77 -4.21 -2.02
CA THR A 114 -4.76 -5.14 -2.53
C THR A 114 -3.80 -4.40 -3.44
N ALA A 115 -2.51 -4.46 -3.13
CA ALA A 115 -1.45 -3.95 -3.97
C ALA A 115 -0.52 -5.09 -4.39
N THR A 116 -0.37 -5.31 -5.69
CA THR A 116 0.54 -6.31 -6.26
C THR A 116 1.55 -5.61 -7.16
N LEU A 117 2.81 -5.64 -6.74
CA LEU A 117 3.89 -4.88 -7.34
C LEU A 117 5.03 -5.83 -7.70
N SER A 118 5.54 -5.75 -8.93
CA SER A 118 6.71 -6.57 -9.33
C SER A 118 8.04 -5.99 -8.85
N GLY A 119 8.06 -4.75 -8.38
CA GLY A 119 9.22 -4.03 -7.88
C GLY A 119 8.94 -3.37 -6.52
N ALA A 120 9.35 -2.11 -6.35
CA ALA A 120 9.33 -1.44 -5.06
C ALA A 120 7.97 -0.79 -4.72
N PHE A 121 7.57 -0.93 -3.46
CA PHE A 121 6.61 -0.08 -2.78
C PHE A 121 7.35 0.88 -1.84
N THR A 122 7.16 2.18 -2.03
CA THR A 122 7.70 3.24 -1.17
C THR A 122 6.54 4.01 -0.54
N GLN A 123 6.40 3.89 0.78
CA GLN A 123 5.52 4.75 1.57
C GLN A 123 6.34 5.89 2.16
N GLN A 124 6.10 7.11 1.70
CA GLN A 124 6.84 8.29 2.15
C GLN A 124 6.38 8.71 3.56
N ALA A 125 7.17 9.54 4.25
CA ALA A 125 6.91 9.91 5.64
C ALA A 125 5.55 10.55 5.91
N GLY A 126 5.01 11.32 4.96
CA GLY A 126 3.68 11.92 5.04
C GLY A 126 2.55 11.07 4.45
N GLY A 127 2.88 9.91 3.87
CA GLY A 127 1.93 9.10 3.13
C GLY A 127 1.22 8.06 4.00
N GLN A 128 0.00 7.73 3.60
CA GLN A 128 -0.87 6.76 4.27
C GLN A 128 -1.38 5.70 3.30
N LEU A 129 -1.23 4.43 3.69
CA LEU A 129 -1.86 3.27 3.05
C LEU A 129 -2.82 2.63 4.05
N ALA A 130 -4.12 2.70 3.79
CA ALA A 130 -5.16 2.27 4.73
C ALA A 130 -6.15 1.29 4.10
N GLY A 131 -6.14 0.02 4.51
CA GLY A 131 -7.21 -0.94 4.19
C GLY A 131 -8.10 -1.15 5.40
N ASN A 132 -9.19 -0.41 5.57
CA ASN A 132 -10.01 -0.48 6.79
C ASN A 132 -10.56 -1.90 7.06
N GLY A 133 -10.75 -2.71 6.00
CA GLY A 133 -10.89 -4.17 6.10
C GLY A 133 -9.55 -4.91 5.91
N ALA A 134 -9.43 -5.75 4.88
CA ALA A 134 -8.18 -6.45 4.61
C ALA A 134 -7.20 -5.59 3.80
N LEU A 135 -5.93 -5.55 4.19
CA LEU A 135 -4.83 -4.96 3.45
C LEU A 135 -3.83 -6.05 3.04
N ASN A 136 -3.70 -6.29 1.74
CA ASN A 136 -2.73 -7.21 1.17
C ASN A 136 -1.71 -6.45 0.31
N LEU A 137 -0.43 -6.54 0.67
CA LEU A 137 0.66 -5.90 -0.07
C LEU A 137 1.69 -6.96 -0.49
N THR A 138 1.85 -7.15 -1.79
CA THR A 138 2.93 -7.94 -2.37
C THR A 138 3.82 -7.02 -3.18
N ALA A 139 5.11 -7.01 -2.89
CA ALA A 139 6.10 -6.21 -3.61
C ALA A 139 7.46 -6.92 -3.58
N GLN A 140 8.39 -6.56 -4.46
CA GLN A 140 9.78 -7.02 -4.32
C GLN A 140 10.43 -6.40 -3.08
N ARG A 141 10.22 -5.09 -2.88
CA ARG A 141 10.74 -4.35 -1.72
C ARG A 141 9.65 -3.47 -1.15
N VAL A 142 9.50 -3.48 0.17
CA VAL A 142 8.65 -2.56 0.90
C VAL A 142 9.55 -1.64 1.73
N ASP A 143 9.46 -0.35 1.48
CA ASP A 143 10.16 0.70 2.21
C ASP A 143 9.12 1.64 2.83
N ASN A 144 8.88 1.49 4.13
CA ASN A 144 7.88 2.26 4.86
C ASN A 144 8.53 3.34 5.72
N ALA A 145 8.30 4.60 5.38
CA ALA A 145 8.67 5.76 6.19
C ALA A 145 7.44 6.46 6.82
N GLY A 146 6.23 6.11 6.40
CA GLY A 146 4.98 6.71 6.88
C GLY A 146 4.07 5.69 7.55
N ASN A 147 2.80 5.66 7.15
CA ASN A 147 1.77 4.84 7.78
C ASN A 147 1.24 3.75 6.83
N ILE A 148 1.29 2.51 7.29
CA ILE A 148 0.58 1.36 6.72
C ILE A 148 -0.36 0.85 7.79
N GLN A 149 -1.66 0.82 7.51
CA GLN A 149 -2.66 0.36 8.47
C GLN A 149 -3.78 -0.44 7.81
N GLY A 150 -4.33 -1.41 8.53
CA GLY A 150 -5.56 -2.05 8.09
C GLY A 150 -6.25 -2.89 9.15
N GLY A 151 -7.48 -3.32 8.86
CA GLY A 151 -8.23 -4.24 9.70
C GLY A 151 -7.45 -5.55 9.88
N GLY A 152 -7.10 -6.23 8.80
CA GLY A 152 -6.10 -7.30 8.78
C GLY A 152 -4.98 -6.96 7.81
N VAL A 153 -3.71 -7.14 8.18
CA VAL A 153 -2.58 -6.76 7.30
C VAL A 153 -1.76 -7.99 6.94
N THR A 154 -1.58 -8.20 5.64
CA THR A 154 -0.65 -9.19 5.10
C THR A 154 0.35 -8.49 4.18
N VAL A 155 1.64 -8.65 4.44
CA VAL A 155 2.72 -8.15 3.58
C VAL A 155 3.65 -9.28 3.18
N SER A 156 3.91 -9.40 1.88
CA SER A 156 4.88 -10.32 1.30
C SER A 156 5.90 -9.54 0.47
N ALA A 157 7.19 -9.60 0.84
CA ALA A 157 8.25 -8.95 0.08
C ALA A 157 9.61 -9.63 0.19
N ASP A 158 10.55 -9.37 -0.73
CA ASP A 158 11.92 -9.88 -0.60
C ASP A 158 12.70 -9.13 0.50
N THR A 159 12.33 -7.87 0.73
CA THR A 159 12.81 -7.07 1.85
C THR A 159 11.72 -6.15 2.34
N LEU A 160 11.53 -6.13 3.65
CA LEU A 160 10.62 -5.22 4.35
C LEU A 160 11.42 -4.35 5.31
N THR A 161 11.47 -3.06 5.03
CA THR A 161 12.04 -2.04 5.92
C THR A 161 10.91 -1.18 6.47
N ASN A 162 10.78 -1.16 7.79
CA ASN A 162 9.94 -0.23 8.52
C ASN A 162 10.83 0.78 9.24
N ASN A 163 10.96 1.98 8.68
CA ASN A 163 11.92 2.99 9.12
C ASN A 163 11.56 3.58 10.49
N ALA A 164 12.51 4.31 11.08
CA ALA A 164 12.27 5.06 12.31
C ALA A 164 11.12 6.06 12.12
N GLY A 165 10.22 6.13 13.09
CA GLY A 165 9.00 6.95 13.03
C GLY A 165 7.86 6.36 12.19
N ALA A 166 8.13 5.34 11.38
CA ALA A 166 7.12 4.68 10.55
C ALA A 166 6.28 3.68 11.35
N GLN A 167 5.07 3.43 10.86
CA GLN A 167 4.09 2.55 11.47
C GLN A 167 3.57 1.52 10.45
N LEU A 168 3.53 0.26 10.87
CA LEU A 168 2.81 -0.83 10.20
C LEU A 168 1.90 -1.49 11.24
N VAL A 169 0.61 -1.20 11.18
CA VAL A 169 -0.35 -1.55 12.23
C VAL A 169 -1.52 -2.35 11.66
N SER A 170 -1.87 -3.46 12.30
CA SER A 170 -3.09 -4.21 12.03
C SER A 170 -4.04 -4.13 13.22
N GLY A 171 -5.31 -3.82 12.94
CA GLY A 171 -6.40 -3.84 13.92
C GLY A 171 -6.85 -5.24 14.33
N GLN A 172 -6.43 -6.28 13.60
CA GLN A 172 -6.68 -7.70 13.84
C GLN A 172 -5.33 -8.44 13.78
N GLY A 173 -5.27 -9.59 13.11
CA GLY A 173 -4.02 -10.34 12.92
C GLY A 173 -3.10 -9.71 11.86
N LEU A 174 -1.80 -9.82 12.10
CA LEU A 174 -0.74 -9.31 11.24
C LEU A 174 0.11 -10.47 10.69
N THR A 175 0.27 -10.55 9.38
CA THR A 175 1.19 -11.51 8.73
C THR A 175 2.24 -10.80 7.90
N LEU A 176 3.51 -11.05 8.21
CA LEU A 176 4.65 -10.56 7.44
C LEU A 176 5.48 -11.74 6.94
N THR A 177 5.69 -11.83 5.63
CA THR A 177 6.55 -12.84 5.00
C THR A 177 7.62 -12.13 4.20
N THR A 178 8.88 -12.33 4.58
CA THR A 178 10.02 -11.74 3.89
C THR A 178 11.27 -12.58 4.09
N PRO A 179 12.25 -12.63 3.19
CA PRO A 179 13.60 -13.03 3.53
C PRO A 179 14.21 -12.15 4.62
N GLN A 180 14.19 -10.82 4.42
CA GLN A 180 14.83 -9.86 5.29
C GLN A 180 13.82 -8.87 5.88
N LEU A 181 13.75 -8.83 7.22
CA LEU A 181 13.00 -7.82 7.96
C LEU A 181 13.96 -6.87 8.67
N LEU A 182 13.80 -5.57 8.43
CA LEU A 182 14.46 -4.49 9.16
C LEU A 182 13.39 -3.61 9.80
N ASN A 183 13.28 -3.65 11.13
CA ASN A 183 12.34 -2.82 11.87
C ASN A 183 13.07 -1.81 12.75
N TYR A 184 12.87 -0.53 12.46
CA TYR A 184 13.33 0.61 13.24
C TYR A 184 12.16 1.44 13.81
N GLY A 185 10.94 1.18 13.34
CA GLY A 185 9.71 1.86 13.75
C GLY A 185 8.79 0.98 14.60
N LEU A 186 7.48 1.19 14.45
CA LEU A 186 6.45 0.36 15.07
C LEU A 186 5.89 -0.65 14.07
N ILE A 187 5.89 -1.92 14.45
CA ILE A 187 5.11 -2.98 13.83
C ILE A 187 4.20 -3.55 14.92
N GLN A 188 2.89 -3.56 14.68
CA GLN A 188 1.91 -4.00 15.68
C GLN A 188 0.74 -4.75 15.05
N GLY A 189 0.39 -5.91 15.61
CA GLY A 189 -0.90 -6.56 15.39
C GLY A 189 -1.73 -6.54 16.67
N ALA A 190 -3.00 -6.18 16.59
CA ALA A 190 -3.88 -6.23 17.77
C ALA A 190 -4.31 -7.66 18.13
N GLY A 191 -4.30 -8.59 17.17
CA GLY A 191 -4.46 -10.02 17.38
C GLY A 191 -3.13 -10.77 17.23
N ASP A 192 -3.20 -12.02 16.77
CA ASP A 192 -2.02 -12.83 16.49
C ASP A 192 -1.15 -12.20 15.40
N THR A 193 0.15 -12.12 15.70
CA THR A 193 1.15 -11.60 14.78
C THR A 193 2.07 -12.73 14.35
N ARG A 194 2.13 -13.00 13.05
CA ARG A 194 3.04 -13.98 12.45
C ARG A 194 4.06 -13.28 11.55
N ILE A 195 5.33 -13.43 11.89
CA ILE A 195 6.45 -12.92 11.10
C ILE A 195 7.32 -14.09 10.69
N THR A 196 7.50 -14.27 9.39
CA THR A 196 8.42 -15.24 8.80
C THR A 196 9.49 -14.47 8.05
N ALA A 197 10.69 -14.41 8.63
CA ALA A 197 11.89 -13.82 8.05
C ALA A 197 12.83 -14.94 7.57
N ALA A 198 12.83 -15.29 6.28
CA ALA A 198 13.50 -16.51 5.81
C ALA A 198 15.04 -16.48 5.96
N THR A 199 15.66 -15.30 6.07
CA THR A 199 17.11 -15.15 6.29
C THR A 199 17.40 -14.46 7.62
N GLN A 200 16.88 -13.24 7.81
CA GLN A 200 17.17 -12.46 9.01
C GLN A 200 16.01 -11.53 9.40
N ALA A 201 15.86 -11.35 10.71
CA ALA A 201 15.05 -10.28 11.29
C ALA A 201 15.93 -9.42 12.21
N ARG A 202 15.99 -8.12 11.93
CA ARG A 202 16.60 -7.12 12.80
C ARG A 202 15.51 -6.21 13.36
N ASN A 203 15.42 -6.13 14.68
CA ASN A 203 14.45 -5.28 15.37
C ASN A 203 15.15 -4.30 16.31
N GLU A 204 15.23 -3.05 15.89
CA GLU A 204 15.67 -1.91 16.71
C GLU A 204 14.49 -1.06 17.20
N GLY A 205 13.31 -1.25 16.61
CA GLY A 205 12.07 -0.58 16.97
C GLY A 205 11.22 -1.39 17.95
N LYS A 206 9.90 -1.42 17.69
CA LYS A 206 8.91 -2.18 18.47
C LYS A 206 8.19 -3.19 17.58
N LEU A 207 8.13 -4.44 18.04
CA LEU A 207 7.28 -5.51 17.51
C LEU A 207 6.30 -5.90 18.60
N LEU A 208 5.03 -5.54 18.42
CA LEU A 208 3.99 -5.73 19.42
C LEU A 208 2.88 -6.64 18.88
N SER A 209 2.34 -7.50 19.73
CA SER A 209 1.14 -8.30 19.46
C SER A 209 0.19 -8.23 20.65
N GLY A 210 -1.11 -8.07 20.38
CA GLY A 210 -2.13 -8.25 21.41
C GLY A 210 -2.45 -9.72 21.69
N GLY A 211 -2.12 -10.62 20.76
CA GLY A 211 -2.25 -12.07 20.90
C GLY A 211 -0.89 -12.77 20.97
N THR A 212 -0.74 -13.86 20.24
CA THR A 212 0.54 -14.56 20.09
C THR A 212 1.41 -13.85 19.05
N LEU A 213 2.66 -13.53 19.41
CA LEU A 213 3.71 -13.17 18.45
C LEU A 213 4.52 -14.41 18.09
N THR A 214 4.34 -14.94 16.88
CA THR A 214 5.24 -15.94 16.30
C THR A 214 6.23 -15.29 15.35
N LEU A 215 7.49 -15.23 15.74
CA LEU A 215 8.60 -14.76 14.91
C LEU A 215 9.51 -15.94 14.55
N THR A 216 9.60 -16.26 13.26
CA THR A 216 10.51 -17.29 12.73
C THR A 216 11.58 -16.61 11.90
N ALA A 217 12.85 -16.72 12.31
CA ALA A 217 13.99 -16.15 11.59
C ALA A 217 15.27 -16.92 11.90
N PRO A 218 16.03 -17.43 10.91
CA PRO A 218 17.30 -18.11 11.20
C PRO A 218 18.27 -17.23 12.00
N GLN A 219 18.38 -15.96 11.63
CA GLN A 219 19.14 -14.95 12.36
C GLN A 219 18.19 -13.90 12.94
N TYR A 220 18.14 -13.79 14.27
CA TYR A 220 17.44 -12.70 14.94
C TYR A 220 18.43 -11.81 15.71
N SER A 221 18.30 -10.49 15.58
CA SER A 221 19.14 -9.49 16.26
C SER A 221 18.38 -8.20 16.57
N GLY A 222 18.96 -7.40 17.46
CA GLY A 222 18.55 -6.01 17.71
C GLY A 222 18.26 -5.70 19.17
N ALA A 223 18.18 -4.41 19.49
CA ALA A 223 17.95 -3.89 20.84
C ALA A 223 16.49 -3.44 21.08
N GLY A 224 15.61 -3.67 20.11
CA GLY A 224 14.20 -3.28 20.15
C GLY A 224 13.33 -4.13 21.07
N TRP A 225 12.03 -3.84 21.06
CA TRP A 225 11.03 -4.51 21.90
C TRP A 225 10.38 -5.65 21.13
N LEU A 226 10.28 -6.81 21.77
CA LEU A 226 9.32 -7.86 21.45
C LEU A 226 8.33 -7.92 22.60
N GLN A 227 7.05 -7.67 22.33
CA GLN A 227 6.00 -7.78 23.34
C GLN A 227 4.78 -8.50 22.80
N ALA A 228 4.27 -9.47 23.54
CA ALA A 228 3.06 -10.20 23.19
C ALA A 228 2.34 -10.76 24.43
N THR A 229 1.12 -11.28 24.25
CA THR A 229 0.51 -12.15 25.28
C THR A 229 1.30 -13.45 25.38
N ASP A 230 1.61 -14.05 24.24
CA ASP A 230 2.49 -15.21 24.12
C ASP A 230 3.59 -14.91 23.09
N LEU A 231 4.85 -15.14 23.44
CA LEU A 231 5.99 -14.95 22.55
C LEU A 231 6.58 -16.29 22.10
N ILE A 232 6.51 -16.57 20.80
CA ILE A 232 7.12 -17.73 20.15
C ILE A 232 8.22 -17.25 19.20
N LEU A 233 9.46 -17.23 19.70
CA LEU A 233 10.65 -16.92 18.90
C LEU A 233 11.33 -18.20 18.42
N LYS A 234 11.37 -18.41 17.11
CA LYS A 234 12.05 -19.54 16.45
C LYS A 234 13.27 -19.02 15.69
N ALA A 235 14.42 -19.03 16.34
CA ALA A 235 15.70 -18.60 15.75
C ALA A 235 16.82 -19.59 16.03
N ALA A 236 17.67 -19.83 15.02
CA ALA A 236 18.86 -20.66 15.18
C ALA A 236 19.97 -19.86 15.89
N ASN A 237 20.14 -18.60 15.49
CA ASN A 237 21.01 -17.65 16.16
C ASN A 237 20.17 -16.47 16.68
N ASN A 238 20.23 -16.25 17.98
CA ASN A 238 19.59 -15.12 18.64
C ASN A 238 20.66 -14.24 19.29
N ALA A 239 20.85 -13.04 18.74
CA ALA A 239 21.76 -12.00 19.24
C ALA A 239 20.98 -10.77 19.73
N ALA A 240 19.77 -10.96 20.26
CA ALA A 240 18.97 -9.88 20.80
C ALA A 240 19.54 -9.33 22.11
N THR A 241 19.57 -8.01 22.24
CA THR A 241 19.99 -7.29 23.46
C THR A 241 18.88 -6.40 24.02
N GLY A 242 17.70 -6.45 23.41
CA GLY A 242 16.55 -5.63 23.75
C GLY A 242 15.65 -6.21 24.84
N THR A 243 14.43 -5.67 24.91
CA THR A 243 13.41 -6.09 25.88
C THR A 243 12.50 -7.15 25.27
N LEU A 244 12.32 -8.27 25.98
CA LEU A 244 11.38 -9.34 25.64
C LEU A 244 10.36 -9.42 26.79
N LEU A 245 9.09 -9.14 26.49
CA LEU A 245 7.99 -9.09 27.45
C LEU A 245 6.79 -9.93 26.99
#